data_AF-A0AAU5LH37-F1
#
_entry.id   AF-A0AAU5LH37-F1
#
_cell.length_a   1.000
_cell.length_b   1.000
_cell.length_c   1.000
_cell.angle_alpha   90.00
_cell.angle_beta   90.00
_cell.angle_gamma   90.00
#
_symmetry.space_group_name_H-M   'P 1'
#
loop_
_entity.id
_entity.type
_entity.pdbx_description
1 polymer ?
#
loop_
_entity_poly.entity_id
_entity_poly.type
_entity_poly.pdbx_seq_one_letter_code
_entity_poly.pdbx_strand_id
1 'polypeptide(L)'
;MNPEQYAGAGTAVSTQSGESLYGATIMRLAPARAEPGLPYGVDIVERLRLDGLLGHVLWTTECLPTDVDALTFRRLRDDGLLRVRLHLTGADPRELLVAVQTLRRLDVLIEYDLDLFGHAPRFASVRDAVAVLSTITADGTTPALFRVGPVWNCSPWVASFHQQLDAAAAPWIGENGLSARLALAWAEVVVADRLLLGVASAAAQRIALQRLTMRSNTALLALVSQAAADFELAGESKRLDPAAIAIHVADLSQALTDLHTRFLSPQLAS
;
A
#
# COMPACT_ATOMS: atom_id res chain seq x y z
N MET A 1 23.25 -9.07 -12.50
CA MET A 1 22.24 -8.94 -13.58
C MET A 1 22.31 -7.51 -14.09
N ASN A 2 22.47 -7.26 -15.39
CA ASN A 2 22.61 -5.89 -15.92
C ASN A 2 21.24 -5.37 -16.41
N PRO A 3 20.60 -4.40 -15.71
CA PRO A 3 19.24 -3.95 -16.02
C PRO A 3 19.10 -3.26 -17.38
N GLU A 4 20.20 -2.78 -17.97
CA GLU A 4 20.21 -2.12 -19.28
C GLU A 4 19.85 -3.06 -20.45
N GLN A 5 19.94 -4.38 -20.27
CA GLN A 5 19.61 -5.37 -21.32
C GLN A 5 18.10 -5.55 -21.59
N TYR A 6 17.25 -4.89 -20.79
CA TYR A 6 15.79 -5.01 -20.86
C TYR A 6 15.09 -3.69 -21.27
N ALA A 7 15.80 -2.68 -21.76
CA ALA A 7 15.21 -1.43 -22.25
C ALA A 7 15.17 -1.39 -23.79
N GLY A 8 14.07 -1.83 -24.42
CA GLY A 8 13.89 -1.79 -25.87
C GLY A 8 12.43 -1.57 -26.29
N ALA A 9 12.15 -0.45 -26.96
CA ALA A 9 10.92 -0.05 -27.67
C ALA A 9 9.59 -0.74 -27.24
N GLY A 10 8.87 -0.11 -26.32
CA GLY A 10 7.56 -0.59 -25.79
C GLY A 10 7.65 -1.27 -24.43
N THR A 11 8.84 -1.32 -23.84
CA THR A 11 9.21 -2.26 -22.80
C THR A 11 9.14 -1.65 -21.38
N ALA A 12 8.53 -2.42 -20.47
CA ALA A 12 8.52 -2.16 -19.03
C ALA A 12 9.93 -1.80 -18.53
N VAL A 13 10.06 -0.63 -17.90
CA VAL A 13 11.34 -0.21 -17.30
C VAL A 13 11.54 -1.01 -16.02
N SER A 14 12.55 -1.87 -16.00
CA SER A 14 13.02 -2.52 -14.79
C SER A 14 13.86 -1.54 -13.99
N THR A 15 13.34 -1.09 -12.84
CA THR A 15 14.16 -0.45 -11.82
C THR A 15 14.42 -1.46 -10.70
N GLN A 16 15.68 -1.71 -10.39
CA GLN A 16 16.02 -2.45 -9.16
C GLN A 16 15.71 -1.54 -7.98
N SER A 17 14.71 -1.93 -7.20
CA SER A 17 14.60 -1.48 -5.82
C SER A 17 15.65 -2.25 -5.03
N GLY A 18 16.51 -1.56 -4.26
CA GLY A 18 17.51 -2.20 -3.40
C GLY A 18 16.92 -2.98 -2.21
N GLU A 19 15.61 -3.18 -2.18
CA GLU A 19 14.91 -3.94 -1.14
C GLU A 19 15.09 -5.44 -1.36
N SER A 20 15.94 -6.06 -0.52
CA SER A 20 16.01 -7.51 -0.37
C SER A 20 15.09 -7.93 0.79
N LEU A 21 14.06 -8.73 0.49
CA LEU A 21 13.24 -9.39 1.51
C LEU A 21 13.65 -10.83 1.62
N TYR A 22 14.32 -11.21 2.72
CA TYR A 22 14.84 -12.55 2.94
C TYR A 22 15.70 -13.11 1.78
N GLY A 23 16.45 -12.24 1.10
CA GLY A 23 17.28 -12.62 -0.05
C GLY A 23 16.53 -12.67 -1.39
N ALA A 24 15.20 -12.47 -1.39
CA ALA A 24 14.45 -12.34 -2.62
C ALA A 24 14.73 -10.98 -3.29
N THR A 25 15.01 -11.02 -4.60
CA THR A 25 15.15 -9.80 -5.40
C THR A 25 13.76 -9.30 -5.80
N ILE A 26 13.46 -8.04 -5.46
CA ILE A 26 12.20 -7.39 -5.83
C ILE A 26 12.42 -6.46 -7.02
N MET A 27 11.76 -6.75 -8.13
CA MET A 27 11.78 -5.89 -9.32
C MET A 27 10.53 -5.02 -9.39
N ARG A 28 10.67 -3.75 -9.80
CA ARG A 28 9.53 -2.91 -10.15
C ARG A 28 9.36 -2.88 -11.67
N LEU A 29 8.19 -3.29 -12.13
CA LEU A 29 7.81 -3.28 -13.55
C LEU A 29 6.82 -2.14 -13.80
N ALA A 30 7.19 -1.22 -14.70
CA ALA A 30 6.29 -0.18 -15.16
C ALA A 30 5.30 -0.75 -16.20
N PRO A 31 4.02 -0.35 -16.14
CA PRO A 31 3.03 -0.78 -17.13
C PRO A 31 3.39 -0.24 -18.52
N ALA A 32 3.33 -1.11 -19.53
CA ALA A 32 3.44 -0.71 -20.94
C ALA A 32 2.03 -0.29 -21.39
N ARG A 33 1.63 0.94 -21.09
CA ARG A 33 0.28 1.45 -21.41
C ARG A 33 0.13 1.69 -22.92
N ALA A 34 -0.07 0.61 -23.67
CA ALA A 34 -0.57 0.68 -25.04
C ALA A 34 -2.07 0.41 -25.11
N GLU A 35 -2.62 -0.49 -24.27
CA GLU A 35 -4.02 -0.92 -24.34
C GLU A 35 -4.64 -1.24 -22.95
N PRO A 36 -5.89 -0.80 -22.67
CA PRO A 36 -6.64 -1.21 -21.46
C PRO A 36 -6.80 -2.74 -21.39
N GLY A 37 -6.60 -3.33 -20.21
CA GLY A 37 -6.71 -4.78 -20.01
C GLY A 37 -5.46 -5.60 -20.40
N LEU A 38 -4.46 -4.97 -21.03
CA LEU A 38 -3.11 -5.51 -21.22
C LEU A 38 -2.06 -4.58 -20.59
N PRO A 39 -2.18 -4.27 -19.28
CA PRO A 39 -1.33 -3.24 -18.64
C PRO A 39 0.15 -3.59 -18.62
N TYR A 40 0.52 -4.85 -18.83
CA TYR A 40 1.91 -5.32 -18.75
C TYR A 40 2.31 -5.94 -20.07
N GLY A 41 3.44 -5.48 -20.63
CA GLY A 41 4.00 -6.07 -21.82
C GLY A 41 4.24 -7.56 -21.55
N VAL A 42 3.49 -8.42 -22.23
CA VAL A 42 3.60 -9.89 -22.19
C VAL A 42 5.07 -10.30 -22.31
N ASP A 43 5.83 -9.53 -23.09
CA ASP A 43 7.25 -9.70 -23.36
C ASP A 43 8.14 -9.80 -22.13
N ILE A 44 7.92 -9.02 -21.06
CA ILE A 44 8.85 -9.06 -19.91
C ILE A 44 8.60 -10.28 -19.01
N VAL A 45 7.34 -10.66 -18.82
CA VAL A 45 6.98 -11.85 -18.03
C VAL A 45 7.37 -13.11 -18.79
N GLU A 46 7.12 -13.17 -20.10
CA GLU A 46 7.58 -14.27 -20.95
C GLU A 46 9.12 -14.32 -20.99
N ARG A 47 9.81 -13.19 -20.97
CA ARG A 47 11.28 -13.19 -20.93
C ARG A 47 11.82 -13.67 -19.58
N LEU A 48 11.23 -13.27 -18.46
CA LEU A 48 11.55 -13.84 -17.15
C LEU A 48 11.27 -15.35 -17.10
N ARG A 49 10.22 -15.81 -17.80
CA ARG A 49 9.92 -17.24 -17.97
C ARG A 49 11.01 -17.95 -18.77
N LEU A 50 11.37 -17.41 -19.93
CA LEU A 50 12.41 -17.96 -20.80
C LEU A 50 13.78 -17.99 -20.13
N ASP A 51 14.09 -16.99 -19.30
CA ASP A 51 15.33 -16.91 -18.53
C ASP A 51 15.32 -17.83 -17.29
N GLY A 52 14.21 -18.54 -17.01
CA GLY A 52 14.07 -19.46 -15.88
C GLY A 52 14.02 -18.76 -14.51
N LEU A 53 13.66 -17.47 -14.49
CA LEU A 53 13.68 -16.63 -13.28
C LEU A 53 12.32 -16.55 -12.57
N LEU A 54 11.25 -17.05 -13.19
CA LEU A 54 9.94 -17.14 -12.55
C LEU A 54 9.98 -18.02 -11.30
N GLY A 55 9.45 -17.49 -10.19
CA GLY A 55 9.51 -18.14 -8.87
C GLY A 55 10.77 -17.81 -8.06
N HIS A 56 11.81 -17.26 -8.68
CA HIS A 56 13.01 -16.75 -7.99
C HIS A 56 13.00 -15.23 -7.83
N VAL A 57 12.19 -14.54 -8.61
CA VAL A 57 12.02 -13.10 -8.59
C VAL A 57 10.60 -12.76 -8.20
N LEU A 58 10.47 -11.88 -7.21
CA LEU A 58 9.21 -11.26 -6.89
C LEU A 58 9.17 -9.89 -7.55
N TRP A 59 7.99 -9.45 -7.97
CA TRP A 59 7.90 -8.16 -8.62
C TRP A 59 6.66 -7.39 -8.23
N THR A 60 6.76 -6.08 -8.43
CA THR A 60 5.74 -5.11 -8.09
C THR A 60 5.39 -4.27 -9.31
N THR A 61 4.17 -3.75 -9.33
CA THR A 61 3.71 -2.93 -10.44
C THR A 61 2.66 -1.93 -9.99
N GLU A 62 2.15 -1.13 -10.91
CA GLU A 62 1.12 -0.13 -10.68
C GLU A 62 0.01 -0.23 -11.74
N CYS A 63 -1.24 0.05 -11.36
CA CYS A 63 -2.38 0.01 -12.29
C CYS A 63 -3.56 0.87 -11.82
N LEU A 64 -4.52 1.05 -12.73
CA LEU A 64 -5.85 1.57 -12.41
C LEU A 64 -6.78 0.41 -12.00
N PRO A 65 -7.86 0.68 -11.25
CA PRO A 65 -8.87 -0.33 -10.94
C PRO A 65 -9.45 -1.03 -12.17
N THR A 66 -9.61 -0.30 -13.28
CA THR A 66 -10.12 -0.83 -14.56
C THR A 66 -9.17 -1.82 -15.23
N ASP A 67 -7.89 -1.83 -14.85
CA ASP A 67 -6.90 -2.75 -15.42
C ASP A 67 -6.96 -4.13 -14.74
N VAL A 68 -7.65 -4.25 -13.60
CA VAL A 68 -7.67 -5.47 -12.79
C VAL A 68 -8.64 -6.50 -13.35
N ASP A 69 -8.11 -7.39 -14.18
CA ASP A 69 -8.78 -8.61 -14.63
C ASP A 69 -8.34 -9.84 -13.81
N ALA A 70 -9.31 -10.65 -13.37
CA ALA A 70 -9.06 -11.78 -12.47
C ALA A 70 -8.21 -12.88 -13.11
N LEU A 71 -8.37 -13.14 -14.42
CA LEU A 71 -7.60 -14.19 -15.10
C LEU A 71 -6.15 -13.73 -15.32
N THR A 72 -5.98 -12.50 -15.79
CA THR A 72 -4.69 -11.88 -16.02
C THR A 72 -3.89 -11.79 -14.72
N PHE A 73 -4.47 -11.21 -13.66
CA PHE A 73 -3.75 -11.06 -12.38
C PHE A 73 -3.45 -12.39 -11.69
N ARG A 74 -4.25 -13.44 -11.91
CA ARG A 74 -3.90 -14.78 -11.44
C ARG A 74 -2.61 -15.27 -12.08
N ARG A 75 -2.49 -15.14 -13.41
CA ARG A 75 -1.26 -15.51 -14.14
C ARG A 75 -0.07 -14.70 -13.63
N LEU A 76 -0.22 -13.38 -13.52
CA LEU A 76 0.86 -12.52 -13.00
C LEU A 76 1.29 -12.91 -11.59
N ARG A 77 0.33 -13.25 -10.72
CA ARG A 77 0.60 -13.75 -9.36
C ARG A 77 1.38 -15.06 -9.39
N ASP A 78 0.97 -15.99 -10.23
CA ASP A 78 1.66 -17.28 -10.38
C ASP A 78 3.07 -17.08 -10.98
N ASP A 79 3.25 -16.02 -11.77
CA ASP A 79 4.52 -15.54 -12.31
C ASP A 79 5.31 -14.62 -11.34
N GLY A 80 4.94 -14.55 -10.06
CA GLY A 80 5.72 -13.85 -9.03
C GLY A 80 5.28 -12.42 -8.68
N LEU A 81 4.13 -11.95 -9.16
CA LEU A 81 3.57 -10.66 -8.72
C LEU A 81 3.29 -10.69 -7.21
N LEU A 82 3.99 -9.83 -6.48
CA LEU A 82 3.89 -9.69 -5.03
C LEU A 82 2.95 -8.56 -4.63
N ARG A 83 3.13 -7.36 -5.22
CA ARG A 83 2.45 -6.13 -4.79
C ARG A 83 2.03 -5.26 -5.98
N VAL A 84 0.86 -4.64 -5.86
CA VAL A 84 0.29 -3.71 -6.85
C VAL A 84 0.01 -2.37 -6.19
N ARG A 85 0.54 -1.28 -6.76
CA ARG A 85 0.15 0.08 -6.42
C ARG A 85 -1.09 0.47 -7.23
N LEU A 86 -2.22 0.63 -6.55
CA LEU A 86 -3.50 0.94 -7.16
C LEU A 86 -3.79 2.44 -7.08
N HIS A 87 -3.95 3.07 -8.24
CA HIS A 87 -4.26 4.49 -8.37
C HIS A 87 -5.75 4.75 -8.09
N LEU A 88 -6.07 5.46 -7.01
CA LEU A 88 -7.45 5.62 -6.53
C LEU A 88 -8.13 6.90 -7.02
N THR A 89 -7.34 7.91 -7.43
CA THR A 89 -7.85 9.24 -7.76
C THR A 89 -8.83 9.19 -8.94
N GLY A 90 -10.10 9.54 -8.69
CA GLY A 90 -11.16 9.60 -9.69
C GLY A 90 -11.75 8.25 -10.09
N ALA A 91 -11.41 7.16 -9.40
CA ALA A 91 -11.97 5.84 -9.67
C ALA A 91 -13.44 5.74 -9.24
N ASP A 92 -14.24 4.97 -9.98
CA ASP A 92 -15.59 4.60 -9.54
C ASP A 92 -15.51 3.69 -8.29
N PRO A 93 -16.28 3.97 -7.22
CA PRO A 93 -16.21 3.18 -5.99
C PRO A 93 -16.54 1.70 -6.18
N ARG A 94 -17.41 1.34 -7.13
CA ARG A 94 -17.78 -0.07 -7.37
C ARG A 94 -16.65 -0.79 -8.09
N GLU A 95 -16.09 -0.18 -9.13
CA GLU A 95 -14.91 -0.72 -9.83
C GLU A 95 -13.73 -0.91 -8.87
N LEU A 96 -13.48 0.08 -8.01
CA LEU A 96 -12.45 -0.01 -6.99
C LEU A 96 -12.65 -1.19 -6.04
N LEU A 97 -13.87 -1.39 -5.54
CA LEU A 97 -14.17 -2.51 -4.64
C LEU A 97 -13.97 -3.86 -5.34
N VAL A 98 -14.37 -3.98 -6.60
CA VAL A 98 -14.16 -5.19 -7.40
C VAL A 98 -12.67 -5.47 -7.60
N ALA A 99 -11.89 -4.45 -7.96
CA ALA A 99 -10.45 -4.55 -8.14
C ALA A 99 -9.75 -5.01 -6.84
N VAL A 100 -10.05 -4.35 -5.71
CA VAL A 100 -9.48 -4.67 -4.40
C VAL A 100 -9.84 -6.10 -3.96
N GLN A 101 -11.11 -6.51 -4.09
CA GLN A 101 -11.52 -7.86 -3.74
C GLN A 101 -10.86 -8.92 -4.62
N THR A 102 -10.67 -8.62 -5.91
CA THR A 102 -10.00 -9.52 -6.85
C THR A 102 -8.54 -9.72 -6.45
N LEU A 103 -7.78 -8.64 -6.22
CA LEU A 103 -6.38 -8.71 -5.80
C LEU A 103 -6.21 -9.47 -4.47
N ARG A 104 -7.09 -9.22 -3.50
CA ARG A 104 -7.07 -9.92 -2.20
C ARG A 104 -7.31 -11.41 -2.33
N ARG A 105 -8.28 -11.83 -3.15
CA ARG A 105 -8.55 -13.26 -3.39
C ARG A 105 -7.37 -13.98 -4.05
N LEU A 106 -6.52 -13.25 -4.76
CA LEU A 106 -5.29 -13.77 -5.37
C LEU A 106 -4.09 -13.69 -4.42
N ASP A 107 -4.26 -13.22 -3.18
CA ASP A 107 -3.19 -12.99 -2.21
C ASP A 107 -2.10 -12.04 -2.76
N VAL A 108 -2.49 -11.05 -3.57
CA VAL A 108 -1.62 -9.98 -4.07
C VAL A 108 -1.72 -8.80 -3.12
N LEU A 109 -0.57 -8.31 -2.63
CA LEU A 109 -0.53 -7.14 -1.76
C LEU A 109 -0.93 -5.88 -2.53
N ILE A 110 -1.63 -4.98 -1.85
CA ILE A 110 -2.11 -3.74 -2.43
C ILE A 110 -1.44 -2.58 -1.71
N GLU A 111 -0.99 -1.59 -2.46
CA GLU A 111 -0.58 -0.29 -1.97
C GLU A 111 -1.49 0.76 -2.61
N TYR A 112 -2.07 1.66 -1.83
CA TYR A 112 -2.98 2.67 -2.36
C TYR A 112 -2.23 3.95 -2.70
N ASP A 113 -2.43 4.44 -3.92
CA ASP A 113 -2.03 5.79 -4.32
C ASP A 113 -3.27 6.68 -4.40
N LEU A 114 -3.49 7.44 -3.33
CA LEU A 114 -4.58 8.40 -3.20
C LEU A 114 -4.01 9.72 -2.75
N ASP A 115 -4.29 10.79 -3.51
CA ASP A 115 -4.11 12.14 -3.01
C ASP A 115 -5.37 12.54 -2.22
N LEU A 116 -5.21 12.77 -0.91
CA LEU A 116 -6.32 13.10 -0.02
C LEU A 116 -7.00 14.43 -0.39
N PHE A 117 -6.23 15.37 -0.96
CA PHE A 117 -6.72 16.71 -1.28
C PHE A 117 -7.07 16.85 -2.77
N GLY A 118 -6.40 16.11 -3.64
CA GLY A 118 -6.66 16.12 -5.09
C GLY A 118 -6.56 17.53 -5.69
N HIS A 119 -7.21 17.77 -6.83
CA HIS A 119 -7.07 19.02 -7.58
C HIS A 119 -7.95 20.19 -7.10
N ALA A 120 -9.02 19.92 -6.35
CA ALA A 120 -9.98 20.95 -5.91
C ALA A 120 -10.47 20.64 -4.47
N PRO A 121 -9.59 20.77 -3.47
CA PRO A 121 -9.86 20.25 -2.14
C PRO A 121 -10.99 20.99 -1.43
N ARG A 122 -11.93 20.21 -0.89
CA ARG A 122 -12.98 20.64 0.05
C ARG A 122 -13.02 19.66 1.22
N PHE A 123 -13.53 20.07 2.37
CA PHE A 123 -13.73 19.14 3.49
C PHE A 123 -14.61 17.94 3.11
N ALA A 124 -15.62 18.16 2.26
CA ALA A 124 -16.44 17.09 1.69
C ALA A 124 -15.60 16.08 0.89
N SER A 125 -14.72 16.53 -0.02
CA SER A 125 -13.90 15.62 -0.83
C SER A 125 -12.89 14.84 0.02
N VAL A 126 -12.34 15.46 1.07
CA VAL A 126 -11.49 14.75 2.05
C VAL A 126 -12.28 13.65 2.76
N ARG A 127 -13.51 13.93 3.21
CA ARG A 127 -14.36 12.91 3.84
C ARG A 127 -14.73 11.78 2.89
N ASP A 128 -15.03 12.09 1.63
CA ASP A 128 -15.31 11.09 0.60
C ASP A 128 -14.10 10.17 0.38
N ALA A 129 -12.90 10.76 0.26
CA ALA A 129 -11.64 10.03 0.16
C ALA A 129 -11.39 9.12 1.38
N VAL A 130 -11.63 9.62 2.59
CA VAL A 130 -11.52 8.84 3.83
C VAL A 130 -12.55 7.71 3.88
N ALA A 131 -13.79 7.95 3.43
CA ALA A 131 -14.83 6.92 3.39
C ALA A 131 -14.47 5.78 2.42
N VAL A 132 -13.92 6.13 1.25
CA VAL A 132 -13.38 5.15 0.30
C VAL A 132 -12.25 4.34 0.93
N LEU A 133 -11.24 5.00 1.52
CA LEU A 133 -10.14 4.31 2.21
C LEU A 133 -10.64 3.40 3.33
N SER A 134 -11.57 3.89 4.16
CA SER A 134 -12.14 3.12 5.27
C SER A 134 -12.81 1.86 4.76
N THR A 135 -13.54 1.93 3.64
CA THR A 135 -14.20 0.78 3.04
C THR A 135 -13.18 -0.23 2.51
N ILE A 136 -12.19 0.22 1.73
CA ILE A 136 -11.22 -0.67 1.09
C ILE A 136 -10.10 -1.13 2.03
N THR A 137 -10.03 -0.65 3.27
CA THR A 137 -9.03 -1.08 4.26
C THR A 137 -9.63 -1.76 5.49
N ALA A 138 -10.96 -1.96 5.49
CA ALA A 138 -11.74 -2.42 6.64
C ALA A 138 -11.32 -3.80 7.16
N ASP A 139 -10.80 -4.68 6.29
CA ASP A 139 -10.38 -6.03 6.69
C ASP A 139 -8.96 -6.08 7.28
N GLY A 140 -8.21 -4.97 7.27
CA GLY A 140 -6.85 -4.90 7.80
C GLY A 140 -5.80 -5.70 7.03
N THR A 141 -6.06 -6.16 5.81
CA THR A 141 -5.01 -6.82 5.00
C THR A 141 -4.08 -5.80 4.32
N THR A 142 -4.46 -4.53 4.35
CA THR A 142 -3.75 -3.44 3.69
C THR A 142 -3.71 -2.22 4.61
N PRO A 143 -2.53 -1.66 4.91
CA PRO A 143 -2.43 -0.41 5.64
C PRO A 143 -3.06 0.75 4.85
N ALA A 144 -3.79 1.61 5.55
CA ALA A 144 -4.27 2.85 4.98
C ALA A 144 -3.07 3.75 4.67
N LEU A 145 -3.00 4.21 3.43
CA LEU A 145 -1.99 5.12 2.93
C LEU A 145 -2.66 6.14 2.03
N PHE A 146 -2.24 7.39 2.16
CA PHE A 146 -2.60 8.49 1.28
C PHE A 146 -1.43 9.47 1.23
N ARG A 147 -1.40 10.29 0.19
CA ARG A 147 -0.49 11.42 0.06
C ARG A 147 -1.21 12.69 0.46
N VAL A 148 -0.49 13.58 1.13
CA VAL A 148 -0.90 14.96 1.34
C VAL A 148 -0.28 15.78 0.21
N GLY A 149 -0.94 15.77 -0.95
CA GLY A 149 -0.46 16.48 -2.14
C GLY A 149 -0.47 18.00 -1.96
N PRO A 150 0.21 18.75 -2.84
CA PRO A 150 0.14 20.21 -2.82
C PRO A 150 -1.30 20.68 -3.07
N VAL A 151 -1.73 21.70 -2.33
CA VAL A 151 -3.06 22.30 -2.49
C VAL A 151 -2.98 23.66 -3.17
N TRP A 152 -3.89 23.89 -4.10
CA TRP A 152 -4.06 25.17 -4.80
C TRP A 152 -5.54 25.55 -4.83
N ASN A 153 -5.85 26.84 -4.96
CA ASN A 153 -7.21 27.35 -5.14
C ASN A 153 -8.21 26.83 -4.08
N CYS A 154 -7.79 26.77 -2.82
CA CYS A 154 -8.61 26.31 -1.71
C CYS A 154 -8.90 27.42 -0.71
N SER A 155 -9.86 27.21 0.20
CA SER A 155 -10.14 28.19 1.25
C SER A 155 -8.98 28.25 2.26
N PRO A 156 -8.79 29.37 2.98
CA PRO A 156 -7.77 29.48 4.01
C PRO A 156 -7.88 28.39 5.10
N TRP A 157 -9.10 27.91 5.38
CA TRP A 157 -9.34 26.84 6.36
C TRP A 157 -8.85 25.49 5.84
N VAL A 158 -9.09 25.18 4.56
CA VAL A 158 -8.57 23.96 3.93
C VAL A 158 -7.04 24.00 3.85
N ALA A 159 -6.46 25.16 3.55
CA ALA A 159 -5.01 25.33 3.56
C ALA A 159 -4.39 25.13 4.96
N SER A 160 -5.02 25.67 6.01
CA SER A 160 -4.55 25.48 7.40
C SER A 160 -4.70 24.02 7.84
N PHE A 161 -5.83 23.39 7.52
CA PHE A 161 -6.07 21.97 7.78
C PHE A 161 -5.03 21.09 7.07
N HIS A 162 -4.75 21.36 5.79
CA HIS A 162 -3.71 20.67 5.01
C HIS A 162 -2.36 20.71 5.70
N GLN A 163 -1.89 21.90 6.06
CA GLN A 163 -0.58 22.09 6.70
C GLN A 163 -0.48 21.36 8.03
N GLN A 164 -1.52 21.46 8.87
CA GLN A 164 -1.53 20.80 10.18
C GLN A 164 -1.62 19.29 10.04
N LEU A 165 -2.46 18.80 9.11
CA LEU A 165 -2.63 17.37 8.88
C LEU A 165 -1.35 16.73 8.35
N ASP A 166 -0.61 17.38 7.44
CA ASP A 166 0.64 16.84 6.91
C ASP A 166 1.64 16.52 8.04
N ALA A 167 1.86 17.49 8.92
CA ALA A 167 2.72 17.33 10.09
C ALA A 167 2.19 16.26 11.06
N ALA A 168 0.88 16.26 11.34
CA ALA A 168 0.27 15.29 12.26
C ALA A 168 0.25 13.87 11.71
N ALA A 169 0.09 13.68 10.40
CA ALA A 169 0.02 12.37 9.77
C ALA A 169 1.40 11.76 9.51
N ALA A 170 2.48 12.56 9.47
CA ALA A 170 3.83 12.11 9.15
C ALA A 170 4.29 10.85 9.92
N PRO A 171 4.01 10.66 11.23
CA PRO A 171 4.37 9.42 11.93
C PRO A 171 3.65 8.15 11.42
N TRP A 172 2.49 8.30 10.77
CA TRP A 172 1.78 7.20 10.11
C TRP A 172 2.23 6.98 8.67
N ILE A 173 2.23 8.04 7.86
CA ILE A 173 2.32 7.94 6.38
C ILE A 173 3.67 8.38 5.80
N GLY A 174 4.60 8.86 6.62
CA GLY A 174 5.95 9.20 6.17
C GLY A 174 6.73 7.99 5.65
N GLU A 175 7.91 8.23 5.08
CA GLU A 175 8.77 7.19 4.47
C GLU A 175 9.03 5.99 5.39
N ASN A 176 9.22 6.25 6.69
CA ASN A 176 9.38 5.22 7.72
C ASN A 176 8.20 5.17 8.71
N GLY A 177 7.05 5.69 8.29
CA GLY A 177 5.83 5.74 9.07
C GLY A 177 5.25 4.35 9.34
N LEU A 178 4.32 4.29 10.28
CA LEU A 178 3.67 3.04 10.68
C LEU A 178 3.04 2.28 9.49
N SER A 179 2.42 2.97 8.53
CA SER A 179 1.80 2.33 7.36
C SER A 179 2.83 1.65 6.46
N ALA A 180 3.99 2.27 6.23
CA ALA A 180 5.08 1.67 5.46
C ALA A 180 5.65 0.44 6.16
N ARG A 181 5.86 0.52 7.48
CA ARG A 181 6.34 -0.62 8.29
C ARG A 181 5.33 -1.77 8.34
N LEU A 182 4.03 -1.48 8.41
CA LEU A 182 2.99 -2.52 8.31
C LEU A 182 2.97 -3.16 6.92
N ALA A 183 3.15 -2.37 5.85
CA ALA A 183 3.22 -2.90 4.49
C ALA A 183 4.43 -3.83 4.31
N LEU A 184 5.57 -3.47 4.89
CA LEU A 184 6.76 -4.31 4.96
C LEU A 184 6.49 -5.63 5.69
N ALA A 185 5.87 -5.58 6.87
CA ALA A 185 5.53 -6.79 7.63
C ALA A 185 4.56 -7.72 6.89
N TRP A 186 3.61 -7.15 6.12
CA TRP A 186 2.74 -7.95 5.24
C TRP A 186 3.53 -8.61 4.10
N ALA A 187 4.46 -7.88 3.50
CA ALA A 187 5.36 -8.42 2.48
C ALA A 187 6.21 -9.56 3.05
N GLU A 188 6.80 -9.41 4.24
CA GLU A 188 7.56 -10.46 4.92
C GLU A 188 6.76 -11.75 5.08
N VAL A 189 5.51 -11.64 5.54
CA VAL A 189 4.63 -12.80 5.74
C VAL A 189 4.28 -13.47 4.42
N VAL A 190 3.93 -12.70 3.38
CA VAL A 190 3.61 -13.27 2.05
C VAL A 190 4.83 -13.91 1.40
N VAL A 191 6.01 -13.30 1.54
CA VAL A 191 7.27 -13.85 1.04
C VAL A 191 7.61 -15.16 1.77
N ALA A 192 7.48 -15.19 3.10
CA ALA A 192 7.70 -16.40 3.89
C ALA A 192 6.71 -17.51 3.51
N ASP A 193 5.42 -17.19 3.33
CA ASP A 193 4.40 -18.14 2.89
C ASP A 193 4.71 -18.72 1.51
N ARG A 194 5.15 -17.88 0.57
CA ARG A 194 5.39 -18.28 -0.83
C ARG A 194 6.73 -18.99 -1.05
N LEU A 195 7.79 -18.57 -0.35
CA LEU A 195 9.16 -19.06 -0.59
C LEU A 195 9.66 -20.06 0.45
N LEU A 196 9.17 -20.03 1.69
CA LEU A 196 9.79 -20.74 2.83
C LEU A 196 8.92 -21.88 3.39
N LEU A 197 8.16 -22.57 2.54
CA LEU A 197 7.45 -23.85 2.80
C LEU A 197 7.24 -24.21 4.29
N GLY A 198 6.23 -23.60 4.92
CA GLY A 198 5.69 -24.12 6.18
C GLY A 198 6.16 -23.45 7.47
N VAL A 199 6.29 -22.12 7.50
CA VAL A 199 6.43 -21.39 8.77
C VAL A 199 5.17 -21.63 9.62
N ALA A 200 5.28 -22.51 10.62
CA ALA A 200 4.17 -22.99 11.45
C ALA A 200 3.39 -21.87 12.17
N SER A 201 3.95 -20.66 12.27
CA SER A 201 3.33 -19.48 12.88
C SER A 201 2.71 -18.49 11.90
N ALA A 202 2.77 -18.71 10.58
CA ALA A 202 2.34 -17.72 9.59
C ALA A 202 0.86 -17.33 9.72
N ALA A 203 -0.04 -18.29 9.93
CA ALA A 203 -1.46 -17.99 10.12
C ALA A 203 -1.73 -17.13 11.37
N ALA A 204 -1.08 -17.44 12.49
CA ALA A 204 -1.20 -16.66 13.72
C ALA A 204 -0.64 -15.23 13.52
N GLN A 205 0.49 -15.12 12.80
CA GLN A 205 1.09 -13.84 12.45
C GLN A 205 0.16 -13.00 11.57
N ARG A 206 -0.46 -13.59 10.53
CA ARG A 206 -1.43 -12.89 9.67
C ARG A 206 -2.60 -12.33 10.47
N ILE A 207 -3.17 -13.12 11.38
CA ILE A 207 -4.30 -12.66 12.21
C ILE A 207 -3.87 -11.51 13.12
N ALA A 208 -2.69 -11.60 13.75
CA ALA A 208 -2.20 -10.57 14.64
C ALA A 208 -1.88 -9.27 13.87
N LEU A 209 -1.25 -9.40 12.69
CA LEU A 209 -0.93 -8.28 11.81
C LEU A 209 -2.20 -7.62 11.28
N GLN A 210 -3.19 -8.41 10.86
CA GLN A 210 -4.50 -7.93 10.43
C GLN A 210 -5.18 -7.08 11.50
N ARG A 211 -5.18 -7.53 12.75
CA ARG A 211 -5.75 -6.77 13.88
C ARG A 211 -5.01 -5.46 14.12
N LEU A 212 -3.68 -5.49 14.05
CA LEU A 212 -2.86 -4.29 14.23
C LEU A 212 -3.09 -3.28 13.09
N THR A 213 -3.14 -3.76 11.84
CA THR A 213 -3.45 -2.94 10.68
C THR A 213 -4.86 -2.34 10.78
N MET A 214 -5.89 -3.12 11.16
CA MET A 214 -7.24 -2.57 11.40
C MET A 214 -7.20 -1.43 12.42
N ARG A 215 -6.55 -1.65 13.58
CA ARG A 215 -6.45 -0.61 14.63
C ARG A 215 -5.74 0.65 14.12
N SER A 216 -4.63 0.49 13.39
CA SER A 216 -3.89 1.60 12.79
C SER A 216 -4.76 2.36 11.78
N ASN A 217 -5.43 1.64 10.89
CA ASN A 217 -6.28 2.22 9.85
C ASN A 217 -7.46 2.98 10.48
N THR A 218 -8.14 2.39 11.46
CA THR A 218 -9.23 3.05 12.18
C THR A 218 -8.76 4.32 12.87
N ALA A 219 -7.61 4.29 13.54
CA ALA A 219 -7.06 5.46 14.22
C ALA A 219 -6.73 6.59 13.25
N LEU A 220 -5.97 6.29 12.19
CA LEU A 220 -5.57 7.28 11.18
C LEU A 220 -6.78 7.88 10.46
N LEU A 221 -7.72 7.05 10.00
CA LEU A 221 -8.86 7.52 9.23
C LEU A 221 -9.87 8.29 10.12
N ALA A 222 -10.04 7.88 11.38
CA ALA A 222 -10.83 8.65 12.34
C ALA A 222 -10.20 10.01 12.65
N LEU A 223 -8.87 10.07 12.82
CA LEU A 223 -8.14 11.33 13.00
C LEU A 223 -8.42 12.30 11.86
N VAL A 224 -8.23 11.86 10.61
CA VAL A 224 -8.44 12.71 9.42
C VAL A 224 -9.90 13.16 9.32
N SER A 225 -10.85 12.23 9.45
CA SER A 225 -12.29 12.52 9.31
C SER A 225 -12.78 13.51 10.37
N GLN A 226 -12.40 13.29 11.63
CA GLN A 226 -12.82 14.14 12.74
C GLN A 226 -12.12 15.50 12.71
N ALA A 227 -10.83 15.55 12.39
CA ALA A 227 -10.12 16.82 12.23
C ALA A 227 -10.69 17.66 11.08
N ALA A 228 -11.05 17.03 9.95
CA ALA A 228 -11.74 17.74 8.86
C ALA A 228 -13.07 18.34 9.30
N ALA A 229 -13.86 17.63 10.12
CA ALA A 229 -15.11 18.14 10.67
C ALA A 229 -14.89 19.28 11.68
N ASP A 230 -13.91 19.15 12.57
CA ASP A 230 -13.55 20.19 13.54
C ASP A 230 -13.13 21.48 12.83
N PHE A 231 -12.29 21.39 11.78
CA PHE A 231 -11.88 22.54 10.98
C PHE A 231 -13.03 23.19 10.20
N GLU A 232 -13.96 22.39 9.68
CA GLU A 232 -15.13 22.92 8.98
C GLU A 232 -16.04 23.72 9.92
N LEU A 233 -16.11 23.34 11.20
CA LEU A 233 -16.96 24.00 12.20
C LEU A 233 -16.28 25.18 12.91
N ALA A 234 -15.01 25.03 13.28
CA ALA A 234 -14.30 25.94 14.19
C ALA A 234 -13.01 26.52 13.61
N GLY A 235 -12.53 26.06 12.45
CA GLY A 235 -11.28 26.50 11.84
C GLY A 235 -10.00 25.96 12.52
N GLU A 236 -10.15 25.07 13.50
CA GLU A 236 -9.04 24.43 14.22
C GLU A 236 -9.42 23.02 14.68
N SER A 237 -8.44 22.16 14.98
CA SER A 237 -8.67 20.86 15.61
C SER A 237 -7.57 20.51 16.60
N LYS A 238 -7.95 20.32 17.87
CA LYS A 238 -7.04 19.82 18.92
C LYS A 238 -6.61 18.37 18.69
N ARG A 239 -7.27 17.64 17.78
CA ARG A 239 -6.93 16.25 17.45
C ARG A 239 -5.63 16.15 16.68
N LEU A 240 -5.24 17.22 15.97
CA LEU A 240 -3.97 17.31 15.25
C LEU A 240 -2.79 17.70 16.16
N ASP A 241 -2.94 17.58 17.49
CA ASP A 241 -1.84 17.76 18.44
C ASP A 241 -0.73 16.71 18.17
N PRO A 242 0.47 17.13 17.75
CA PRO A 242 1.56 16.21 17.43
C PRO A 242 1.99 15.34 18.62
N ALA A 243 1.89 15.86 19.85
CA ALA A 243 2.33 15.13 21.04
C ALA A 243 1.40 13.94 21.35
N ALA A 244 0.08 14.18 21.35
CA ALA A 244 -0.91 13.12 21.54
C ALA A 244 -0.82 12.04 20.45
N ILE A 245 -0.62 12.47 19.20
CA ILE A 245 -0.44 11.57 18.06
C ILE A 245 0.81 10.71 18.21
N ALA A 246 1.95 11.32 18.57
CA ALA A 246 3.21 10.61 18.70
C ALA A 246 3.13 9.48 19.73
N ILE A 247 2.47 9.71 20.87
CA ILE A 247 2.23 8.68 21.89
C ILE A 247 1.43 7.52 21.29
N HIS A 248 0.33 7.83 20.60
CA HIS A 248 -0.53 6.80 20.05
C HIS A 248 0.15 5.96 18.95
N VAL A 249 0.95 6.60 18.09
CA VAL A 249 1.72 5.93 17.04
C VAL A 249 2.86 5.09 17.63
N ALA A 250 3.49 5.56 18.73
CA ALA A 250 4.53 4.81 19.43
C ALA A 250 3.99 3.48 19.97
N ASP A 251 2.80 3.47 20.57
CA ASP A 251 2.17 2.25 21.08
C ASP A 251 1.92 1.21 19.98
N LEU A 252 1.37 1.65 18.84
CA LEU A 252 1.14 0.78 17.68
C LEU A 252 2.46 0.31 17.04
N SER A 253 3.46 1.18 17.01
CA SER A 253 4.81 0.88 16.54
C SER A 253 5.50 -0.17 17.40
N GLN A 254 5.34 -0.09 18.72
CA GLN A 254 5.87 -1.09 19.65
C GLN A 254 5.17 -2.44 19.45
N ALA A 255 3.84 -2.44 19.30
CA ALA A 255 3.08 -3.65 19.02
C ALA A 255 3.53 -4.34 17.71
N LEU A 256 3.87 -3.57 16.67
CA LEU A 256 4.45 -4.09 15.43
C LEU A 256 5.82 -4.70 15.65
N THR A 257 6.70 -4.02 16.40
CA THR A 257 8.04 -4.53 16.74
C THR A 257 7.93 -5.87 17.50
N ASP A 258 7.09 -5.94 18.52
CA ASP A 258 6.89 -7.18 19.30
C ASP A 258 6.37 -8.33 18.42
N LEU A 259 5.48 -8.02 17.46
CA LEU A 259 4.93 -8.96 16.50
C LEU A 259 6.00 -9.47 15.52
N HIS A 260 6.90 -8.60 15.05
CA HIS A 260 8.00 -8.99 14.19
C HIS A 260 9.06 -9.84 14.93
N THR A 261 9.44 -9.47 16.17
CA THR A 261 10.37 -10.26 16.98
C THR A 261 9.86 -11.68 17.23
N ARG A 262 8.56 -11.84 17.53
CA ARG A 262 7.95 -13.17 17.70
C ARG A 262 7.93 -14.00 16.41
N PHE A 263 7.87 -13.35 15.25
CA PHE A 263 7.86 -14.05 13.96
C PHE A 263 9.22 -14.62 13.58
N LEU A 264 10.30 -13.89 13.88
CA LEU A 264 11.67 -14.33 13.59
C LEU A 264 12.24 -15.31 14.64
N SER A 265 11.79 -15.24 15.90
CA SER A 265 12.34 -16.06 17.00
C SER A 265 12.35 -17.59 16.73
N PRO A 266 11.30 -18.20 16.11
CA PRO A 266 11.31 -19.62 15.78
C PRO A 266 12.34 -20.01 14.72
N GLN A 267 12.76 -19.08 13.86
CA GLN A 267 13.67 -19.34 12.73
C GLN A 267 15.15 -19.32 13.13
N LEU A 268 15.49 -18.71 14.28
CA LEU A 268 16.88 -18.63 14.78
C LEU A 268 17.28 -19.82 15.67
N ALA A 269 16.34 -20.72 15.97
CA ALA A 269 16.56 -21.88 16.84
C ALA A 269 16.80 -23.19 16.09
N SER A 270 16.83 -23.16 14.75
CA SER A 270 17.10 -24.29 13.84
C SER A 270 18.41 -24.09 13.09
#